data_AF-A0A1X4I740-F1
#
_entry.id   AF-A0A1X4I740-F1
#
_cell.length_a   1.000
_cell.length_b   1.000
_cell.length_c   1.000
_cell.angle_alpha   90.00
_cell.angle_beta   90.00
_cell.angle_gamma   90.00
#
_symmetry.space_group_name_H-M   'P 1'
#
loop_
_entity.id
_entity.type
_entity.pdbx_description
1 polymer ?
#
loop_
_entity_poly.entity_id
_entity_poly.type
_entity_poly.pdbx_seq_one_letter_code
_entity_poly.pdbx_strand_id
1 'polypeptide(L)'
;MTVRFSSSAPPGEAGARRAAVRAAAVARTAAPAVAGLLLALMALVIVRLPWAGDLGMHAATLQRLRHSPLDPGNPLVDADTPSPYYSPWTLLLGTVARIPGLSVFVVLRLAAVAGLALLVTGVWRYVRTLSAHRAAPALALLSLLLLWGTTPFLWSGFPGLNSLALTVSYPSTFALGLAFHLWAWLAGALRRGAGWPAWLGLGALWGVILLCHQFSGVVATVGAAATVLAEGRAGRVVWSRLGAGVVAGAVVLWVWPYYDFFALFGAGDGLDAVHRGLYAHPVARYGLVLLGVAALVPRWWRDRWDPLVLFAGLGVAVVGAGWVSGHYSWGRALPAVVIPAQLAVALEAAGAEAGRR
;
A
#
# COMPACT_ATOMS: atom_id res chain seq x y z
N MET A 1 -66.69 -12.48 9.54
CA MET A 1 -66.17 -11.16 9.13
C MET A 1 -64.90 -10.91 9.95
N THR A 2 -63.73 -11.24 9.41
CA THR A 2 -62.44 -11.15 10.10
C THR A 2 -61.75 -9.85 9.68
N VAL A 3 -61.74 -8.86 10.57
CA VAL A 3 -61.10 -7.56 10.33
C VAL A 3 -59.58 -7.74 10.51
N ARG A 4 -58.81 -7.66 9.42
CA ARG A 4 -57.36 -7.54 9.47
C ARG A 4 -56.99 -6.10 9.81
N PHE A 5 -56.38 -5.89 10.98
CA PHE A 5 -55.71 -4.64 11.30
C PHE A 5 -54.42 -4.54 10.48
N SER A 6 -54.39 -3.58 9.55
CA SER A 6 -53.18 -3.15 8.86
C SER A 6 -52.32 -2.37 9.87
N SER A 7 -51.17 -2.92 10.26
CA SER A 7 -50.21 -2.16 11.06
C SER A 7 -49.64 -1.04 10.18
N SER A 8 -50.10 0.18 10.43
CA SER A 8 -49.44 1.38 9.89
C SER A 8 -48.08 1.50 10.58
N ALA A 9 -47.00 1.39 9.82
CA ALA A 9 -45.67 1.70 10.31
C ALA A 9 -45.65 3.16 10.80
N PRO A 10 -45.02 3.47 11.94
CA PRO A 10 -45.06 4.80 12.52
C PRO A 10 -44.51 5.85 11.54
N PRO A 11 -45.09 7.05 11.47
CA PRO A 11 -44.78 8.07 10.46
C PRO A 11 -43.30 8.51 10.41
N GLY A 12 -42.50 8.23 11.45
CA GLY A 12 -41.06 8.51 11.49
C GLY A 12 -40.17 7.51 10.76
N GLU A 13 -40.59 6.24 10.64
CA GLU A 13 -39.75 5.19 10.02
C GLU A 13 -39.63 5.37 8.50
N ALA A 14 -40.71 5.78 7.84
CA ALA A 14 -40.70 6.05 6.41
C ALA A 14 -39.78 7.23 6.04
N GLY A 15 -39.71 8.26 6.90
CA GLY A 15 -38.82 9.41 6.74
C GLY A 15 -37.35 9.05 6.95
N ALA A 16 -37.05 8.33 8.03
CA ALA A 16 -35.70 7.83 8.33
C ALA A 16 -35.18 6.89 7.23
N ARG A 17 -36.05 6.00 6.72
CA ARG A 17 -35.70 5.09 5.63
C ARG A 17 -35.45 5.82 4.31
N ARG A 18 -36.25 6.85 3.97
CA ARG A 18 -35.99 7.71 2.80
C ARG A 18 -34.69 8.51 2.92
N ALA A 19 -34.39 9.05 4.10
CA ALA A 19 -33.15 9.77 4.36
C ALA A 19 -31.92 8.85 4.25
N ALA A 20 -32.00 7.64 4.81
CA ALA A 20 -30.96 6.62 4.71
C ALA A 20 -30.71 6.18 3.26
N VAL A 21 -31.76 5.98 2.46
CA VAL A 21 -31.66 5.64 1.04
C VAL A 21 -31.04 6.77 0.21
N ARG A 22 -31.37 8.04 0.52
CA ARG A 22 -30.75 9.21 -0.13
C ARG A 22 -29.27 9.36 0.22
N ALA A 23 -28.91 9.26 1.51
CA ALA A 23 -27.51 9.31 1.95
C ALA A 23 -26.67 8.19 1.32
N ALA A 24 -27.23 6.99 1.24
CA ALA A 24 -26.64 5.85 0.54
C ALA A 24 -26.47 6.12 -0.97
N ALA A 25 -27.47 6.67 -1.65
CA ALA A 25 -27.38 6.98 -3.07
C ALA A 25 -26.31 8.05 -3.35
N VAL A 26 -26.22 9.09 -2.51
CA VAL A 26 -25.20 10.13 -2.60
C VAL A 26 -23.81 9.56 -2.35
N ALA A 27 -23.61 8.70 -1.36
CA ALA A 27 -22.31 8.08 -1.10
C ALA A 27 -21.80 7.26 -2.30
N ARG A 28 -22.70 6.55 -3.00
CA ARG A 28 -22.35 5.71 -4.17
C ARG A 28 -21.90 6.50 -5.39
N THR A 29 -22.40 7.72 -5.57
CA THR A 29 -22.03 8.59 -6.70
C THR A 29 -20.95 9.58 -6.32
N ALA A 30 -20.98 10.12 -5.10
CA ALA A 30 -20.02 11.08 -4.62
C ALA A 30 -18.64 10.47 -4.38
N ALA A 31 -18.53 9.26 -3.80
CA ALA A 31 -17.22 8.69 -3.50
C ALA A 31 -16.34 8.47 -4.76
N PRO A 32 -16.84 7.88 -5.86
CA PRO A 32 -16.09 7.82 -7.11
C PRO A 32 -15.76 9.20 -7.70
N ALA A 33 -16.69 10.16 -7.62
CA ALA A 33 -16.47 11.52 -8.12
C ALA A 33 -15.37 12.25 -7.34
N VAL A 34 -15.39 12.20 -6.01
CA VAL A 34 -14.35 12.79 -5.15
C VAL A 34 -13.00 12.09 -5.37
N ALA A 35 -12.99 10.76 -5.49
CA ALA A 35 -11.78 10.02 -5.84
C ALA A 35 -11.23 10.47 -7.21
N GLY A 36 -12.10 10.62 -8.22
CA GLY A 36 -11.73 11.15 -9.54
C GLY A 36 -11.15 12.56 -9.47
N LEU A 37 -11.73 13.45 -8.65
CA LEU A 37 -11.20 14.80 -8.43
C LEU A 37 -9.80 14.77 -7.79
N LEU A 38 -9.59 13.93 -6.76
CA LEU A 38 -8.26 13.78 -6.16
C LEU A 38 -7.24 13.22 -7.16
N LEU A 39 -7.63 12.30 -8.02
CA LEU A 39 -6.76 11.79 -9.08
C LEU A 39 -6.44 12.86 -10.13
N ALA A 40 -7.40 13.73 -10.47
CA ALA A 40 -7.15 14.89 -11.32
C ALA A 40 -6.17 15.88 -10.67
N LEU A 41 -6.31 16.14 -9.36
CA LEU A 41 -5.35 16.93 -8.60
C LEU A 41 -3.96 16.28 -8.61
N MET A 42 -3.88 14.96 -8.44
CA MET A 42 -2.63 14.23 -8.55
C MET A 42 -2.03 14.32 -9.95
N ALA A 43 -2.83 14.33 -11.01
CA ALA A 43 -2.33 14.56 -12.36
C ALA A 43 -1.67 15.95 -12.50
N LEU A 44 -2.26 16.99 -11.90
CA LEU A 44 -1.64 18.33 -11.84
C LEU A 44 -0.32 18.31 -11.06
N VAL A 45 -0.27 17.58 -9.94
CA VAL A 45 0.97 17.39 -9.17
C VAL A 45 2.03 16.69 -10.02
N ILE A 46 1.67 15.68 -10.81
CA ILE A 46 2.58 14.98 -11.71
C ILE A 46 3.12 15.92 -12.79
N VAL A 47 2.26 16.73 -13.41
CA VAL A 47 2.69 17.74 -14.39
C VAL A 47 3.72 18.68 -13.78
N ARG A 48 3.43 19.21 -12.58
CA ARG A 48 4.32 20.11 -11.85
C ARG A 48 5.62 19.44 -11.38
N LEU A 49 5.54 18.16 -10.99
CA LEU A 49 6.60 17.34 -10.39
C LEU A 49 7.43 18.13 -9.34
N PRO A 50 6.89 18.32 -8.12
CA PRO A 50 7.50 19.17 -7.09
C PRO A 50 8.97 18.81 -6.80
N TRP A 51 9.86 19.79 -6.89
CA TRP A 51 11.26 19.64 -6.47
C TRP A 51 11.36 19.62 -4.94
N ALA A 52 11.27 18.43 -4.35
CA ALA A 52 11.34 18.23 -2.91
C ALA A 52 11.87 16.82 -2.59
N GLY A 53 12.37 16.65 -1.36
CA GLY A 53 12.86 15.37 -0.85
C GLY A 53 13.89 14.73 -1.77
N ASP A 54 13.67 13.45 -2.07
CA ASP A 54 14.60 12.57 -2.78
C ASP A 54 14.50 12.67 -4.31
N LEU A 55 13.75 13.64 -4.85
CA LEU A 55 13.50 13.73 -6.30
C LEU A 55 14.82 13.85 -7.08
N GLY A 56 15.75 14.67 -6.58
CA GLY A 56 17.07 14.84 -7.19
C GLY A 56 17.88 13.54 -7.19
N MET A 57 17.78 12.76 -6.11
CA MET A 57 18.45 11.46 -5.99
C MET A 57 17.90 10.47 -7.03
N HIS A 58 16.58 10.39 -7.19
CA HIS A 58 15.97 9.55 -8.23
C HIS A 58 16.32 10.01 -9.64
N ALA A 59 16.35 11.32 -9.89
CA ALA A 59 16.79 11.86 -11.17
C ALA A 59 18.26 11.48 -11.49
N ALA A 60 19.15 11.57 -10.50
CA ALA A 60 20.55 11.16 -10.63
C ALA A 60 20.68 9.64 -10.89
N THR A 61 19.93 8.80 -10.16
CA THR A 61 19.87 7.35 -10.41
C THR A 61 19.51 7.03 -11.85
N LEU A 62 18.43 7.65 -12.36
CA LEU A 62 17.98 7.46 -13.74
C LEU A 62 19.00 7.98 -14.75
N GLN A 63 19.64 9.11 -14.46
CA GLN A 63 20.66 9.69 -15.32
C GLN A 63 21.89 8.79 -15.40
N ARG A 64 22.35 8.19 -14.30
CA ARG A 64 23.47 7.23 -14.34
C ARG A 64 23.12 5.97 -15.13
N LEU A 65 21.97 5.36 -14.85
CA LEU A 65 21.49 4.18 -15.58
C LEU A 65 21.26 4.46 -17.08
N ARG A 66 20.85 5.66 -17.44
CA ARG A 66 20.74 6.08 -18.84
C ARG A 66 22.09 5.94 -19.56
N HIS A 67 23.19 6.39 -18.92
CA HIS A 67 24.52 6.37 -19.54
C HIS A 67 25.14 4.97 -19.49
N SER A 68 25.19 4.38 -18.30
CA SER A 68 25.78 3.06 -18.06
C SER A 68 24.81 2.17 -17.27
N PRO A 69 24.01 1.31 -17.93
CA PRO A 69 23.06 0.45 -17.24
C PRO A 69 23.72 -0.64 -16.41
N LEU A 70 24.85 -1.20 -16.88
CA LEU A 70 25.50 -2.35 -16.24
C LEU A 70 26.46 -1.94 -15.13
N ASP A 71 27.06 -0.76 -15.26
CA ASP A 71 28.03 -0.22 -14.30
C ASP A 71 27.80 1.29 -14.09
N PRO A 72 26.73 1.68 -13.39
CA PRO A 72 26.37 3.08 -13.23
C PRO A 72 27.23 3.83 -12.18
N GLY A 73 27.99 3.14 -11.31
CA GLY A 73 28.61 3.73 -10.11
C GLY A 73 27.59 4.23 -9.08
N ASN A 74 27.97 4.97 -8.03
CA ASN A 74 27.02 5.42 -7.00
C ASN A 74 26.26 6.71 -7.41
N PRO A 75 24.92 6.76 -7.30
CA PRO A 75 24.15 7.94 -7.71
C PRO A 75 24.20 9.13 -6.76
N LEU A 76 24.69 8.94 -5.53
CA LEU A 76 24.70 9.97 -4.49
C LEU A 76 26.08 10.57 -4.23
N VAL A 77 27.14 9.81 -4.48
CA VAL A 77 28.52 10.21 -4.25
C VAL A 77 29.38 9.86 -5.45
N ASP A 78 30.48 10.58 -5.64
CA ASP A 78 31.44 10.29 -6.71
C ASP A 78 32.37 9.15 -6.29
N ALA A 79 31.82 7.95 -6.23
CA ALA A 79 32.53 6.73 -5.89
C ALA A 79 31.95 5.54 -6.65
N ASP A 80 32.80 4.59 -6.99
CA ASP A 80 32.39 3.32 -7.56
C ASP A 80 32.01 2.35 -6.44
N THR A 81 30.77 2.49 -5.96
CA THR A 81 30.22 1.67 -4.87
C THR A 81 28.79 1.22 -5.19
N PRO A 82 28.37 0.03 -4.71
CA PRO A 82 27.00 -0.43 -4.85
C PRO A 82 25.97 0.57 -4.31
N SER A 83 24.74 0.53 -4.84
CA SER A 83 23.68 1.42 -4.38
C SER A 83 22.30 0.75 -4.34
N PRO A 84 21.58 0.84 -3.20
CA PRO A 84 20.21 0.32 -3.10
C PRO A 84 19.20 1.11 -3.94
N TYR A 85 19.59 2.24 -4.53
CA TYR A 85 18.75 3.00 -5.45
C TYR A 85 18.56 2.30 -6.81
N TYR A 86 19.44 1.37 -7.16
CA TYR A 86 19.30 0.58 -8.39
C TYR A 86 18.43 -0.64 -8.15
N SER A 87 17.16 -0.51 -8.54
CA SER A 87 16.14 -1.55 -8.45
C SER A 87 15.62 -1.98 -9.83
N PRO A 88 14.84 -3.07 -9.95
CA PRO A 88 14.20 -3.44 -11.21
C PRO A 88 13.39 -2.30 -11.83
N TRP A 89 12.70 -1.52 -10.98
CA TRP A 89 11.92 -0.37 -11.43
C TRP A 89 12.80 0.76 -11.98
N THR A 90 13.86 1.15 -11.28
CA THR A 90 14.74 2.23 -11.76
C THR A 90 15.54 1.79 -12.98
N LEU A 91 15.90 0.52 -13.11
CA LEU A 91 16.56 -0.03 -14.31
C LEU A 91 15.66 0.08 -15.54
N LEU A 92 14.38 -0.28 -15.40
CA LEU A 92 13.38 -0.07 -16.45
C LEU A 92 13.27 1.42 -16.82
N LEU A 93 13.16 2.31 -15.84
CA LEU A 93 13.08 3.75 -16.09
C LEU A 93 14.36 4.32 -16.72
N GLY A 94 15.53 3.89 -16.26
CA GLY A 94 16.82 4.26 -16.85
C GLY A 94 16.93 3.83 -18.30
N THR A 95 16.39 2.65 -18.63
CA THR A 95 16.29 2.16 -20.02
C THR A 95 15.36 3.04 -20.86
N VAL A 96 14.19 3.42 -20.33
CA VAL A 96 13.27 4.38 -20.99
C VAL A 96 13.94 5.75 -21.18
N ALA A 97 14.76 6.20 -20.23
CA ALA A 97 15.51 7.45 -20.32
C ALA A 97 16.56 7.47 -21.43
N ARG A 98 16.89 6.32 -22.03
CA ARG A 98 17.77 6.25 -23.22
C ARG A 98 17.08 6.65 -24.51
N ILE A 99 15.76 6.76 -24.54
CA ILE A 99 15.02 7.23 -25.72
C ILE A 99 15.42 8.69 -26.01
N PRO A 100 15.90 9.00 -27.22
CA PRO A 100 16.30 10.36 -27.59
C PRO A 100 15.20 11.38 -27.33
N GLY A 101 15.56 12.56 -26.82
CA GLY A 101 14.63 13.65 -26.52
C GLY A 101 13.88 13.51 -25.19
N LEU A 102 13.92 12.36 -24.50
CA LEU A 102 13.35 12.25 -23.16
C LEU A 102 14.35 12.74 -22.10
N SER A 103 13.91 13.72 -21.30
CA SER A 103 14.61 14.08 -20.06
C SER A 103 14.24 13.12 -18.93
N VAL A 104 15.14 12.93 -17.96
CA VAL A 104 14.85 12.08 -16.78
C VAL A 104 13.63 12.56 -16.02
N PHE A 105 13.33 13.86 -16.03
CA PHE A 105 12.12 14.40 -15.41
C PHE A 105 10.84 14.07 -16.16
N VAL A 106 10.89 13.90 -17.48
CA VAL A 106 9.74 13.34 -18.23
C VAL A 106 9.55 11.88 -17.85
N VAL A 107 10.63 11.10 -17.76
CA VAL A 107 10.55 9.70 -17.32
C VAL A 107 10.00 9.58 -15.90
N LEU A 108 10.39 10.46 -14.98
CA LEU A 108 9.83 10.49 -13.62
C LEU A 108 8.34 10.84 -13.60
N ARG A 109 7.84 11.65 -14.54
CA ARG A 109 6.39 11.89 -14.70
C ARG A 109 5.68 10.64 -15.21
N LEU A 110 6.25 9.95 -16.19
CA LEU A 110 5.73 8.67 -16.67
C LEU A 110 5.71 7.62 -15.54
N ALA A 111 6.78 7.58 -14.74
CA ALA A 111 6.87 6.74 -13.56
C ALA A 111 5.78 7.06 -12.54
N ALA A 112 5.48 8.34 -12.34
CA ALA A 112 4.40 8.77 -11.46
C ALA A 112 3.02 8.35 -11.95
N VAL A 113 2.74 8.49 -13.24
CA VAL A 113 1.49 8.00 -13.85
C VAL A 113 1.36 6.49 -13.69
N ALA A 114 2.41 5.74 -14.01
CA ALA A 114 2.43 4.29 -13.90
C ALA A 114 2.28 3.82 -12.44
N GLY A 115 3.02 4.42 -11.52
CA GLY A 115 2.95 4.13 -10.08
C GLY A 115 1.58 4.44 -9.50
N LEU A 116 0.98 5.59 -9.84
CA LEU A 116 -0.36 5.96 -9.39
C LEU A 116 -1.43 5.02 -9.96
N ALA A 117 -1.38 4.69 -11.25
CA ALA A 117 -2.30 3.76 -11.88
C ALA A 117 -2.21 2.37 -11.23
N LEU A 118 -0.99 1.91 -10.94
CA LEU A 118 -0.74 0.63 -10.28
C LEU A 118 -1.24 0.64 -8.83
N LEU A 119 -1.07 1.75 -8.11
CA LEU A 119 -1.62 1.92 -6.76
C LEU A 119 -3.15 1.85 -6.78
N VAL A 120 -3.81 2.63 -7.65
CA VAL A 120 -5.27 2.67 -7.75
C VAL A 120 -5.84 1.29 -8.13
N THR A 121 -5.26 0.64 -9.14
CA THR A 121 -5.71 -0.69 -9.58
C THR A 121 -5.42 -1.77 -8.54
N GLY A 122 -4.31 -1.66 -7.81
CA GLY A 122 -3.95 -2.55 -6.71
C GLY A 122 -4.93 -2.44 -5.56
N VAL A 123 -5.18 -1.21 -5.07
CA VAL A 123 -6.18 -0.93 -4.03
C VAL A 123 -7.53 -1.47 -4.46
N TRP A 124 -7.95 -1.20 -5.70
CA TRP A 124 -9.20 -1.74 -6.22
C TRP A 124 -9.23 -3.26 -6.12
N ARG A 125 -8.22 -3.96 -6.66
CA ARG A 125 -8.18 -5.43 -6.67
C ARG A 125 -8.18 -6.02 -5.27
N TYR A 126 -7.39 -5.46 -4.35
CA TYR A 126 -7.34 -5.94 -2.97
C TYR A 126 -8.65 -5.69 -2.24
N VAL A 127 -9.25 -4.50 -2.37
CA VAL A 127 -10.53 -4.23 -1.72
C VAL A 127 -11.64 -5.14 -2.26
N ARG A 128 -11.60 -5.51 -3.54
CA ARG A 128 -12.51 -6.49 -4.13
C ARG A 128 -12.32 -7.91 -3.57
N THR A 129 -11.19 -8.23 -2.94
CA THR A 129 -11.03 -9.50 -2.21
C THR A 129 -11.73 -9.49 -0.85
N LEU A 130 -11.98 -8.30 -0.30
CA LEU A 130 -12.53 -8.07 1.04
C LEU A 130 -14.01 -7.66 1.01
N SER A 131 -14.51 -7.10 -0.09
CA SER A 131 -15.90 -6.69 -0.22
C SER A 131 -16.42 -6.71 -1.66
N ALA A 132 -17.66 -7.19 -1.80
CA ALA A 132 -18.41 -7.14 -3.06
C ALA A 132 -19.06 -5.77 -3.31
N HIS A 133 -19.07 -4.85 -2.35
CA HIS A 133 -19.76 -3.56 -2.48
C HIS A 133 -19.09 -2.64 -3.51
N ARG A 134 -19.86 -2.07 -4.44
CA ARG A 134 -19.33 -1.26 -5.55
C ARG A 134 -18.61 0.01 -5.13
N ALA A 135 -19.01 0.62 -4.02
CA ALA A 135 -18.37 1.83 -3.51
C ALA A 135 -17.11 1.55 -2.67
N ALA A 136 -16.88 0.29 -2.26
CA ALA A 136 -15.78 -0.04 -1.34
C ALA A 136 -14.40 0.37 -1.89
N PRO A 137 -14.03 0.14 -3.17
CA PRO A 137 -12.74 0.58 -3.70
C PRO A 137 -12.54 2.10 -3.65
N ALA A 138 -13.57 2.88 -3.99
CA ALA A 138 -13.48 4.34 -3.97
C ALA A 138 -13.36 4.86 -2.53
N LEU A 139 -14.16 4.34 -1.61
CA LEU A 139 -14.08 4.67 -0.18
C LEU A 139 -12.73 4.26 0.42
N ALA A 140 -12.18 3.13 0.02
CA ALA A 140 -10.87 2.66 0.44
C ALA A 140 -9.77 3.61 -0.03
N LEU A 141 -9.77 3.99 -1.32
CA LEU A 141 -8.82 4.97 -1.84
C LEU A 141 -8.93 6.29 -1.08
N LEU A 142 -10.14 6.83 -0.89
CA LEU A 142 -10.35 8.05 -0.11
C LEU A 142 -9.85 7.91 1.34
N SER A 143 -10.10 6.77 1.97
CA SER A 143 -9.66 6.51 3.34
C SER A 143 -8.13 6.47 3.45
N LEU A 144 -7.47 5.78 2.50
CA LEU A 144 -6.01 5.73 2.42
C LEU A 144 -5.37 7.10 2.18
N LEU A 145 -6.01 7.97 1.39
CA LEU A 145 -5.48 9.29 1.06
C LEU A 145 -5.75 10.33 2.16
N LEU A 146 -6.91 10.26 2.84
CA LEU A 146 -7.44 11.35 3.67
C LEU A 146 -7.51 11.06 5.16
N LEU A 147 -7.63 9.80 5.60
CA LEU A 147 -7.75 9.48 7.04
C LEU A 147 -6.38 9.44 7.72
N TRP A 148 -5.79 10.62 7.92
CA TRP A 148 -4.49 10.82 8.58
C TRP A 148 -4.63 11.69 9.82
N GLY A 149 -3.71 12.60 10.08
CA GLY A 149 -3.81 13.58 11.14
C GLY A 149 -4.05 14.98 10.60
N THR A 150 -4.01 15.96 11.50
CA THR A 150 -4.15 17.39 11.18
C THR A 150 -2.84 18.02 10.71
N THR A 151 -1.70 17.35 10.92
CA THR A 151 -0.39 17.82 10.45
C THR A 151 0.10 17.04 9.24
N PRO A 152 0.72 17.69 8.25
CA PRO A 152 1.33 17.00 7.12
C PRO A 152 2.35 15.96 7.58
N PHE A 153 2.31 14.81 6.92
CA PHE A 153 3.28 13.74 7.09
C PHE A 153 3.85 13.42 5.71
N LEU A 154 5.18 13.53 5.58
CA LEU A 154 5.87 13.60 4.28
C LEU A 154 6.95 12.52 4.19
N TRP A 155 6.53 11.27 4.01
CA TRP A 155 7.44 10.13 3.92
C TRP A 155 7.05 9.21 2.76
N SER A 156 8.03 8.78 2.00
CA SER A 156 7.84 7.78 0.94
C SER A 156 7.29 6.46 1.51
N GLY A 157 6.43 5.78 0.77
CA GLY A 157 5.80 4.53 1.20
C GLY A 157 4.54 4.71 2.06
N PHE A 158 4.14 5.95 2.37
CA PHE A 158 2.90 6.26 3.06
C PHE A 158 1.87 6.79 2.04
N PRO A 159 0.64 6.23 1.98
CA PRO A 159 -0.30 6.58 0.92
C PRO A 159 -1.03 7.92 1.13
N GLY A 160 -0.82 8.61 2.25
CA GLY A 160 -1.53 9.86 2.53
C GLY A 160 -1.28 10.94 1.49
N LEU A 161 -2.29 11.76 1.22
CA LEU A 161 -2.30 12.68 0.08
C LEU A 161 -1.05 13.58 0.03
N ASN A 162 -0.61 14.09 1.17
CA ASN A 162 0.59 14.92 1.26
C ASN A 162 1.88 14.15 0.94
N SER A 163 2.05 12.94 1.49
CA SER A 163 3.19 12.07 1.18
C SER A 163 3.16 11.68 -0.30
N LEU A 164 2.02 11.20 -0.78
CA LEU A 164 1.85 10.77 -2.17
C LEU A 164 2.11 11.91 -3.16
N ALA A 165 1.65 13.13 -2.88
CA ALA A 165 1.90 14.30 -3.73
C ALA A 165 3.41 14.57 -3.92
N LEU A 166 4.23 14.31 -2.91
CA LEU A 166 5.68 14.48 -3.00
C LEU A 166 6.39 13.27 -3.61
N THR A 167 5.87 12.06 -3.38
CA THR A 167 6.57 10.80 -3.69
C THR A 167 5.91 9.99 -4.79
N VAL A 168 4.95 10.55 -5.54
CA VAL A 168 4.20 9.81 -6.56
C VAL A 168 5.12 9.22 -7.64
N SER A 169 6.22 9.89 -7.98
CA SER A 169 7.24 9.40 -8.92
C SER A 169 8.25 8.41 -8.32
N TYR A 170 8.22 8.19 -7.01
CA TYR A 170 9.26 7.42 -6.32
C TYR A 170 8.99 5.92 -6.39
N PRO A 171 10.03 5.06 -6.30
CA PRO A 171 9.88 3.61 -6.27
C PRO A 171 8.91 3.11 -5.19
N SER A 172 8.77 3.83 -4.07
CA SER A 172 7.86 3.46 -2.99
C SER A 172 6.39 3.38 -3.42
N THR A 173 5.95 4.25 -4.33
CA THR A 173 4.57 4.30 -4.82
C THR A 173 4.28 3.11 -5.73
N PHE A 174 5.23 2.81 -6.63
CA PHE A 174 5.21 1.61 -7.46
C PHE A 174 5.20 0.33 -6.61
N ALA A 175 6.12 0.22 -5.65
CA ALA A 175 6.23 -0.93 -4.76
C ALA A 175 4.96 -1.12 -3.91
N LEU A 176 4.36 -0.04 -3.40
CA LEU A 176 3.09 -0.12 -2.65
C LEU A 176 1.93 -0.57 -3.55
N GLY A 177 1.86 -0.09 -4.79
CA GLY A 177 0.87 -0.55 -5.76
C GLY A 177 1.01 -2.04 -6.10
N LEU A 178 2.25 -2.52 -6.25
CA LEU A 178 2.54 -3.95 -6.39
C LEU A 178 2.18 -4.75 -5.12
N ALA A 179 2.37 -4.20 -3.92
CA ALA A 179 2.02 -4.86 -2.67
C ALA A 179 0.51 -5.14 -2.58
N PHE A 180 -0.34 -4.18 -2.95
CA PHE A 180 -1.78 -4.42 -3.02
C PHE A 180 -2.15 -5.52 -4.05
N HIS A 181 -1.48 -5.54 -5.20
CA HIS A 181 -1.67 -6.62 -6.18
C HIS A 181 -1.22 -7.97 -5.63
N LEU A 182 -0.07 -8.03 -4.97
CA LEU A 182 0.46 -9.22 -4.30
C LEU A 182 -0.58 -9.78 -3.32
N TRP A 183 -1.11 -8.95 -2.42
CA TRP A 183 -2.11 -9.39 -1.44
C TRP A 183 -3.40 -9.87 -2.12
N ALA A 184 -3.86 -9.17 -3.17
CA ALA A 184 -5.06 -9.55 -3.91
C ALA A 184 -4.90 -10.92 -4.62
N TRP A 185 -3.75 -11.13 -5.26
CA TRP A 185 -3.44 -12.38 -5.95
C TRP A 185 -3.15 -13.53 -4.99
N LEU A 186 -2.46 -13.26 -3.89
CA LEU A 186 -2.22 -14.24 -2.82
C LEU A 186 -3.53 -14.72 -2.19
N ALA A 187 -4.42 -13.81 -1.81
CA ALA A 187 -5.76 -14.15 -1.33
C ALA A 187 -6.58 -14.92 -2.38
N GLY A 188 -6.37 -14.61 -3.67
CA GLY A 188 -6.97 -15.36 -4.77
C GLY A 188 -6.45 -16.79 -4.88
N ALA A 189 -5.12 -16.97 -4.79
CA ALA A 189 -4.44 -18.25 -4.89
C ALA A 189 -4.76 -19.18 -3.70
N LEU A 190 -4.89 -18.61 -2.51
CA LEU A 190 -5.29 -19.34 -1.31
C LEU A 190 -6.74 -19.85 -1.40
N ARG A 191 -7.68 -18.99 -1.80
CA ARG A 191 -9.12 -19.33 -1.82
C ARG A 191 -9.57 -20.18 -3.00
N ARG A 192 -9.04 -19.91 -4.19
CA ARG A 192 -9.47 -20.59 -5.44
C ARG A 192 -8.49 -21.69 -5.86
N GLY A 193 -7.37 -21.82 -5.16
CA GLY A 193 -6.25 -22.65 -5.59
C GLY A 193 -5.45 -22.00 -6.72
N ALA A 194 -4.16 -22.30 -6.77
CA ALA A 194 -3.27 -21.94 -7.87
C ALA A 194 -2.15 -22.97 -8.01
N GLY A 195 -1.69 -23.18 -9.25
CA GLY A 195 -0.57 -24.07 -9.57
C GLY A 195 0.80 -23.47 -9.20
N TRP A 196 1.85 -24.29 -9.29
CA TRP A 196 3.23 -23.89 -8.96
C TRP A 196 3.70 -22.59 -9.61
N PRO A 197 3.48 -22.32 -10.92
CA PRO A 197 3.95 -21.09 -11.55
C PRO A 197 3.40 -19.82 -10.89
N ALA A 198 2.15 -19.86 -10.41
CA ALA A 198 1.56 -18.72 -9.73
C ALA A 198 2.24 -18.45 -8.39
N TRP A 199 2.55 -19.49 -7.62
CA TRP A 199 3.25 -19.34 -6.33
C TRP A 199 4.69 -18.86 -6.49
N LEU A 200 5.41 -19.39 -7.47
CA LEU A 200 6.75 -18.91 -7.83
C LEU A 200 6.70 -17.45 -8.31
N GLY A 201 5.71 -17.10 -9.13
CA GLY A 201 5.48 -15.73 -9.58
C GLY A 201 5.15 -14.74 -8.46
N LEU A 202 4.33 -15.16 -7.47
CA LEU A 202 4.04 -14.37 -6.26
C LEU A 202 5.31 -14.15 -5.43
N GLY A 203 6.14 -15.18 -5.31
CA GLY A 203 7.45 -15.12 -4.66
C GLY A 203 8.42 -14.15 -5.34
N ALA A 204 8.57 -14.27 -6.65
CA ALA A 204 9.40 -13.38 -7.45
C ALA A 204 8.90 -11.93 -7.38
N LEU A 205 7.58 -11.71 -7.45
CA LEU A 205 6.96 -10.40 -7.26
C LEU A 205 7.30 -9.81 -5.89
N TRP A 206 7.21 -10.60 -4.82
CA TRP A 206 7.60 -10.18 -3.48
C TRP A 206 9.08 -9.75 -3.43
N GLY A 207 9.99 -10.51 -4.04
CA GLY A 207 11.40 -10.14 -4.18
C GLY A 207 11.58 -8.81 -4.94
N VAL A 208 10.86 -8.62 -6.06
CA VAL A 208 10.90 -7.36 -6.83
C VAL A 208 10.41 -6.17 -5.99
N ILE A 209 9.36 -6.33 -5.19
CA ILE A 209 8.86 -5.26 -4.32
C ILE A 209 9.94 -4.85 -3.31
N LEU A 210 10.62 -5.82 -2.68
CA LEU A 210 11.71 -5.58 -1.73
C LEU A 210 12.89 -4.87 -2.40
N LEU A 211 13.28 -5.27 -3.61
CA LEU A 211 14.33 -4.59 -4.37
C LEU A 211 13.96 -3.16 -4.77
N CYS A 212 12.69 -2.90 -5.08
CA CYS A 212 12.19 -1.58 -5.47
C CYS A 212 12.15 -0.60 -4.29
N HIS A 213 11.66 -1.05 -3.14
CA HIS A 213 11.61 -0.22 -1.94
C HIS A 213 11.47 -1.11 -0.70
N GLN A 214 12.56 -1.25 0.04
CA GLN A 214 12.72 -2.17 1.16
C GLN A 214 11.63 -1.99 2.21
N PHE A 215 11.33 -0.75 2.59
CA PHE A 215 10.29 -0.45 3.58
C PHE A 215 8.88 -0.82 3.10
N SER A 216 8.55 -0.55 1.83
CA SER A 216 7.27 -0.99 1.26
C SER A 216 7.24 -2.52 1.13
N GLY A 217 8.39 -3.15 0.90
CA GLY A 217 8.54 -4.61 0.90
C GLY A 217 8.31 -5.23 2.28
N VAL A 218 8.74 -4.60 3.37
CA VAL A 218 8.38 -5.03 4.74
C VAL A 218 6.87 -4.98 4.93
N VAL A 219 6.22 -3.87 4.54
CA VAL A 219 4.75 -3.74 4.60
C VAL A 219 4.06 -4.82 3.74
N ALA A 220 4.56 -5.07 2.54
CA ALA A 220 4.08 -6.13 1.66
C ALA A 220 4.19 -7.52 2.32
N THR A 221 5.31 -7.78 3.00
CA THR A 221 5.58 -9.03 3.72
C THR A 221 4.61 -9.22 4.87
N VAL A 222 4.39 -8.19 5.69
CA VAL A 222 3.44 -8.23 6.81
C VAL A 222 2.02 -8.48 6.31
N GLY A 223 1.58 -7.81 5.23
CA GLY A 223 0.26 -8.03 4.65
C GLY A 223 0.10 -9.41 4.01
N ALA A 224 1.17 -9.96 3.42
CA ALA A 224 1.19 -11.32 2.89
C ALA A 224 1.08 -12.36 4.01
N ALA A 225 1.84 -12.18 5.11
CA ALA A 225 1.76 -13.03 6.29
C ALA A 225 0.37 -13.01 6.91
N ALA A 226 -0.23 -11.83 7.08
CA ALA A 226 -1.60 -11.68 7.57
C ALA A 226 -2.62 -12.40 6.66
N THR A 227 -2.44 -12.30 5.33
CA THR A 227 -3.31 -12.99 4.36
C THR A 227 -3.19 -14.50 4.47
N VAL A 228 -1.98 -15.05 4.63
CA VAL A 228 -1.76 -16.50 4.81
C VAL A 228 -2.36 -16.98 6.14
N LEU A 229 -2.15 -16.23 7.22
CA LEU A 229 -2.67 -16.56 8.55
C LEU A 229 -4.21 -16.53 8.58
N ALA A 230 -4.83 -15.53 7.94
CA ALA A 230 -6.28 -15.38 7.89
C ALA A 230 -7.00 -16.56 7.23
N GLU A 231 -6.38 -17.17 6.22
CA GLU A 231 -6.98 -18.33 5.52
C GLU A 231 -6.96 -19.60 6.39
N GLY A 232 -6.09 -19.68 7.41
CA GLY A 232 -6.15 -20.61 8.55
C GLY A 232 -6.13 -22.12 8.25
N ARG A 233 -6.17 -22.54 6.98
CA ARG A 233 -6.42 -23.92 6.53
C ARG A 233 -5.55 -24.34 5.35
N ALA A 234 -4.34 -23.80 5.25
CA ALA A 234 -3.38 -24.21 4.24
C ALA A 234 -2.96 -25.67 4.48
N GLY A 235 -3.32 -26.58 3.58
CA GLY A 235 -2.82 -27.96 3.58
C GLY A 235 -1.33 -28.02 3.25
N ARG A 236 -0.68 -29.17 3.46
CA ARG A 236 0.76 -29.37 3.24
C ARG A 236 1.25 -28.87 1.88
N VAL A 237 0.46 -29.09 0.82
CA VAL A 237 0.78 -28.65 -0.55
C VAL A 237 0.85 -27.13 -0.65
N VAL A 238 -0.04 -26.39 0.01
CA VAL A 238 -0.04 -24.92 0.02
C VAL A 238 1.20 -24.41 0.74
N TRP A 239 1.58 -25.01 1.88
CA TRP A 239 2.81 -24.66 2.58
C TRP A 239 4.07 -24.95 1.77
N SER A 240 4.14 -26.09 1.06
CA SER A 240 5.26 -26.38 0.15
C SER A 240 5.36 -25.36 -0.99
N ARG A 241 4.22 -24.96 -1.56
CA ARG A 241 4.16 -23.95 -2.63
C ARG A 241 4.52 -22.56 -2.14
N LEU A 242 4.03 -22.17 -0.96
CA LEU A 242 4.43 -20.93 -0.29
C LEU A 242 5.92 -20.91 -0.03
N GLY A 243 6.47 -21.99 0.53
CA GLY A 243 7.91 -22.15 0.78
C GLY A 243 8.73 -21.99 -0.50
N ALA A 244 8.33 -22.63 -1.60
CA ALA A 244 9.00 -22.45 -2.89
C ALA A 244 8.87 -21.02 -3.45
N GLY A 245 7.73 -20.36 -3.22
CA GLY A 245 7.57 -18.94 -3.53
C GLY A 245 8.55 -18.07 -2.76
N VAL A 246 8.67 -18.29 -1.45
CA VAL A 246 9.65 -17.58 -0.60
C VAL A 246 11.08 -17.80 -1.11
N VAL A 247 11.44 -19.05 -1.45
CA VAL A 247 12.76 -19.37 -2.02
C VAL A 247 12.96 -18.65 -3.37
N ALA A 248 11.97 -18.67 -4.27
CA ALA A 248 12.07 -17.97 -5.55
C ALA A 248 12.27 -16.45 -5.36
N GLY A 249 11.57 -15.86 -4.40
CA GLY A 249 11.76 -14.46 -4.04
C GLY A 249 13.15 -14.18 -3.47
N ALA A 250 13.64 -15.04 -2.56
CA ALA A 250 14.99 -14.92 -2.00
C ALA A 250 16.07 -15.06 -3.08
N VAL A 251 15.88 -15.93 -4.07
CA VAL A 251 16.76 -16.04 -5.23
C VAL A 251 16.77 -14.73 -6.02
N VAL A 252 15.60 -14.11 -6.28
CA VAL A 252 15.54 -12.79 -6.94
C VAL A 252 16.33 -11.72 -6.18
N LEU A 253 16.25 -11.71 -4.84
CA LEU A 253 17.04 -10.79 -4.01
C LEU A 253 18.54 -11.08 -4.12
N TRP A 254 18.92 -12.36 -4.06
CA TRP A 254 20.31 -12.82 -4.03
C TRP A 254 21.05 -12.57 -5.35
N VAL A 255 20.38 -12.77 -6.49
CA VAL A 255 21.00 -12.60 -7.81
C VAL A 255 21.00 -11.15 -8.30
N TRP A 256 20.47 -10.21 -7.52
CA TRP A 256 20.40 -8.80 -7.94
C TRP A 256 21.81 -8.19 -7.99
N PRO A 257 22.28 -7.71 -9.15
CA PRO A 257 23.71 -7.44 -9.35
C PRO A 257 24.17 -6.07 -8.84
N TYR A 258 23.25 -5.15 -8.53
CA TYR A 258 23.61 -3.76 -8.25
C TYR A 258 23.97 -3.48 -6.79
N TYR A 259 23.54 -4.34 -5.87
CA TYR A 259 23.88 -4.27 -4.45
C TYR A 259 23.52 -5.59 -3.77
N ASP A 260 24.26 -5.94 -2.72
CA ASP A 260 23.90 -7.06 -1.86
C ASP A 260 22.70 -6.68 -0.99
N PHE A 261 21.54 -7.25 -1.29
CA PHE A 261 20.32 -7.01 -0.53
C PHE A 261 20.43 -7.45 0.93
N PHE A 262 21.09 -8.57 1.20
CA PHE A 262 21.19 -9.11 2.56
C PHE A 262 22.21 -8.36 3.42
N ALA A 263 23.20 -7.71 2.80
CA ALA A 263 24.09 -6.80 3.52
C ALA A 263 23.34 -5.58 4.12
N LEU A 264 22.14 -5.23 3.63
CA LEU A 264 21.37 -4.11 4.16
C LEU A 264 20.90 -4.29 5.60
N PHE A 265 20.78 -5.53 6.09
CA PHE A 265 20.37 -5.80 7.47
C PHE A 265 21.36 -5.27 8.51
N GLY A 266 22.65 -5.11 8.16
CA GLY A 266 23.70 -4.60 9.05
C GLY A 266 24.13 -3.15 8.76
N ALA A 267 23.59 -2.51 7.72
CA ALA A 267 24.04 -1.18 7.27
C ALA A 267 23.23 -0.02 7.89
N GLY A 268 22.24 -0.30 8.73
CA GLY A 268 21.21 0.66 9.17
C GLY A 268 21.58 1.58 10.33
N ASP A 269 22.59 1.24 11.13
CA ASP A 269 22.84 1.87 12.44
C ASP A 269 23.10 3.37 12.35
N GLY A 270 23.75 3.84 11.28
CA GLY A 270 24.05 5.27 11.08
C GLY A 270 22.86 6.13 10.64
N LEU A 271 21.77 5.53 10.14
CA LEU A 271 20.60 6.23 9.59
C LEU A 271 19.34 6.08 10.46
N ASP A 272 19.42 5.25 11.51
CA ASP A 272 18.27 4.92 12.33
C ASP A 272 17.71 6.13 13.07
N ALA A 273 18.57 7.03 13.55
CA ALA A 273 18.16 8.24 14.28
C ALA A 273 17.21 9.16 13.50
N VAL A 274 17.36 9.26 12.17
CA VAL A 274 16.47 10.07 11.31
C VAL A 274 15.02 9.55 11.36
N HIS A 275 14.85 8.25 11.60
CA HIS A 275 13.55 7.60 11.66
C HIS A 275 12.85 7.78 13.01
N ARG A 276 13.53 8.28 14.06
CA ARG A 276 12.89 8.59 15.35
C ARG A 276 11.73 9.57 15.17
N GLY A 277 11.84 10.45 14.18
CA GLY A 277 10.78 11.34 13.76
C GLY A 277 9.46 10.63 13.48
N LEU A 278 9.43 9.38 13.00
CA LEU A 278 8.21 8.62 12.70
C LEU A 278 7.32 8.36 13.92
N TYR A 279 7.92 8.32 15.11
CA TYR A 279 7.21 8.08 16.37
C TYR A 279 6.75 9.38 17.06
N ALA A 280 7.17 10.53 16.55
CA ALA A 280 6.84 11.83 17.14
C ALA A 280 5.42 12.29 16.76
N HIS A 281 4.75 12.97 17.69
CA HIS A 281 3.43 13.58 17.53
C HIS A 281 2.35 12.65 16.93
N PRO A 282 2.14 11.44 17.49
CA PRO A 282 1.27 10.44 16.88
C PRO A 282 -0.19 10.91 16.74
N VAL A 283 -0.71 11.65 17.72
CA VAL A 283 -2.08 12.21 17.66
C VAL A 283 -2.22 13.20 16.51
N ALA A 284 -1.26 14.11 16.34
CA ALA A 284 -1.31 15.12 15.29
C ALA A 284 -1.18 14.53 13.88
N ARG A 285 -0.50 13.38 13.73
CA ARG A 285 -0.21 12.74 12.44
C ARG A 285 -1.13 11.59 12.06
N TYR A 286 -1.75 10.93 13.05
CA TYR A 286 -2.56 9.73 12.85
C TYR A 286 -3.92 9.80 13.55
N GLY A 287 -4.32 10.94 14.12
CA GLY A 287 -5.55 11.05 14.91
C GLY A 287 -6.82 10.52 14.23
N LEU A 288 -7.01 10.74 12.92
CA LEU A 288 -8.18 10.22 12.21
C LEU A 288 -8.09 8.72 11.91
N VAL A 289 -6.89 8.11 11.96
CA VAL A 289 -6.71 6.65 11.85
C VAL A 289 -7.39 5.93 13.01
N LEU A 290 -7.62 6.60 14.15
CA LEU A 290 -8.36 6.01 15.28
C LEU A 290 -9.79 5.59 14.90
N LEU A 291 -10.41 6.21 13.90
CA LEU A 291 -11.67 5.73 13.34
C LEU A 291 -11.53 4.32 12.75
N GLY A 292 -10.39 4.03 12.13
CA GLY A 292 -10.03 2.72 11.62
C GLY A 292 -9.74 1.70 12.69
N VAL A 293 -9.06 2.12 13.77
CA VAL A 293 -8.88 1.26 14.94
C VAL A 293 -10.24 0.88 15.54
N ALA A 294 -11.15 1.85 15.68
CA ALA A 294 -12.51 1.58 16.13
C ALA A 294 -13.28 0.64 15.17
N ALA A 295 -13.05 0.75 13.85
CA ALA A 295 -13.64 -0.17 12.86
C ALA A 295 -13.04 -1.58 12.91
N LEU A 296 -11.79 -1.76 13.35
CA LEU A 296 -11.15 -3.08 13.51
C LEU A 296 -11.71 -3.86 14.71
N VAL A 297 -12.15 -3.18 15.78
CA VAL A 297 -12.70 -3.83 16.99
C VAL A 297 -13.89 -4.75 16.70
N PRO A 298 -14.98 -4.31 16.03
CA PRO A 298 -16.10 -5.20 15.73
C PRO A 298 -15.72 -6.28 14.71
N ARG A 299 -14.74 -6.05 13.84
CA ARG A 299 -14.20 -7.09 12.94
C ARG A 299 -13.53 -8.19 13.73
N TRP A 300 -12.66 -7.84 14.68
CA TRP A 300 -12.00 -8.78 15.58
C TRP A 300 -12.98 -9.63 16.37
N TRP A 301 -14.07 -9.03 16.86
CA TRP A 301 -15.11 -9.76 17.58
C TRP A 301 -15.89 -10.73 16.69
N ARG A 302 -16.09 -10.40 15.41
CA ARG A 302 -16.77 -11.28 14.44
C ARG A 302 -15.86 -12.40 13.97
N ASP A 303 -14.59 -12.07 13.72
CA ASP A 303 -13.57 -13.00 13.25
C ASP A 303 -12.17 -12.56 13.72
N ARG A 304 -11.57 -13.34 14.62
CA ARG A 304 -10.20 -13.08 15.11
C ARG A 304 -9.14 -13.34 14.05
N TRP A 305 -9.49 -14.06 13.00
CA TRP A 305 -8.65 -14.33 11.85
C TRP A 305 -8.93 -13.37 10.68
N ASP A 306 -9.67 -12.29 10.92
CA ASP A 306 -9.89 -11.26 9.91
C ASP A 306 -8.54 -10.73 9.38
N PRO A 307 -8.33 -10.72 8.05
CA PRO A 307 -7.03 -10.37 7.47
C PRO A 307 -6.60 -8.94 7.79
N LEU A 308 -7.54 -8.00 7.95
CA LEU A 308 -7.17 -6.61 8.30
C LEU A 308 -6.77 -6.51 9.76
N VAL A 309 -7.41 -7.26 10.66
CA VAL A 309 -7.03 -7.27 12.06
C VAL A 309 -5.65 -7.91 12.26
N LEU A 310 -5.39 -9.06 11.63
CA LEU A 310 -4.08 -9.70 11.67
C LEU A 310 -3.00 -8.79 11.07
N PHE A 311 -3.30 -8.12 9.96
CA PHE A 311 -2.37 -7.18 9.33
C PHE A 311 -2.02 -6.02 10.27
N ALA A 312 -3.04 -5.38 10.86
CA ALA A 312 -2.83 -4.30 11.82
C ALA A 312 -2.04 -4.78 13.04
N GLY A 313 -2.39 -5.95 13.61
CA GLY A 313 -1.74 -6.52 14.78
C GLY A 313 -0.27 -6.84 14.55
N LEU A 314 0.07 -7.49 13.43
CA LEU A 314 1.45 -7.75 13.05
C LEU A 314 2.22 -6.46 12.79
N GLY A 315 1.60 -5.46 12.15
CA GLY A 315 2.19 -4.14 11.97
C GLY A 315 2.52 -3.45 13.29
N VAL A 316 1.60 -3.51 14.27
CA VAL A 316 1.80 -2.95 15.61
C VAL A 316 2.96 -3.67 16.32
N ALA A 317 3.04 -5.00 16.19
CA ALA A 317 4.13 -5.77 16.75
C ALA A 317 5.50 -5.34 16.19
N VAL A 318 5.62 -5.19 14.86
CA VAL A 318 6.87 -4.73 14.22
C VAL A 318 7.23 -3.32 14.66
N VAL A 319 6.31 -2.37 14.55
CA VAL A 319 6.60 -0.96 14.87
C VAL A 319 6.89 -0.77 16.36
N GLY A 320 6.15 -1.47 17.22
CA GLY A 320 6.32 -1.44 18.67
C GLY A 320 7.65 -2.07 19.12
N ALA A 321 8.05 -3.19 18.52
CA ALA A 321 9.36 -3.80 18.76
C ALA A 321 10.50 -2.84 18.35
N GLY A 322 10.36 -2.14 17.22
CA GLY A 322 11.31 -1.11 16.81
C GLY A 322 11.45 0.03 17.81
N TRP A 323 10.31 0.52 18.33
CA TRP A 323 10.31 1.57 19.36
C TRP A 323 11.03 1.14 20.64
N VAL A 324 10.68 -0.05 21.17
CA VAL A 324 11.20 -0.55 22.45
C VAL A 324 12.68 -0.92 22.35
N SER A 325 13.11 -1.47 21.22
CA SER A 325 14.50 -1.88 20.99
C SER A 325 15.41 -0.74 20.54
N GLY A 326 14.86 0.45 20.25
CA GLY A 326 15.61 1.59 19.75
C GLY A 326 15.94 1.56 18.25
N HIS A 327 15.39 0.59 17.50
CA HIS A 327 15.50 0.50 16.03
C HIS A 327 14.37 1.29 15.36
N TYR A 328 14.51 2.61 15.29
CA TYR A 328 13.47 3.52 14.83
C TYR A 328 13.16 3.39 13.33
N SER A 329 14.06 2.85 12.52
CA SER A 329 13.82 2.54 11.11
C SER A 329 12.65 1.58 10.90
N TRP A 330 12.32 0.75 11.89
CA TRP A 330 11.15 -0.14 11.84
C TRP A 330 9.82 0.64 11.87
N GLY A 331 9.84 1.90 12.29
CA GLY A 331 8.70 2.82 12.16
C GLY A 331 8.29 3.02 10.70
N ARG A 332 9.16 2.71 9.73
CA ARG A 332 8.82 2.71 8.30
C ARG A 332 7.83 1.61 7.92
N ALA A 333 7.58 0.64 8.81
CA ALA A 333 6.52 -0.34 8.68
C ALA A 333 5.14 0.15 9.18
N LEU A 334 5.01 1.39 9.67
CA LEU A 334 3.72 1.99 10.06
C LEU A 334 2.59 1.87 9.03
N PRO A 335 2.83 1.87 7.70
CA PRO A 335 1.79 1.56 6.73
C PRO A 335 1.09 0.21 6.97
N ALA A 336 1.78 -0.79 7.53
CA ALA A 336 1.18 -2.07 7.93
C ALA A 336 0.14 -1.94 9.06
N VAL A 337 0.16 -0.85 9.82
CA VAL A 337 -0.86 -0.52 10.83
C VAL A 337 -1.97 0.33 10.22
N VAL A 338 -1.59 1.40 9.52
CA VAL A 338 -2.58 2.40 9.08
C VAL A 338 -3.42 1.93 7.89
N ILE A 339 -2.84 1.18 6.95
CA ILE A 339 -3.57 0.65 5.78
C ILE A 339 -4.76 -0.22 6.22
N PRO A 340 -4.58 -1.30 7.01
CA PRO A 340 -5.71 -2.13 7.40
C PRO A 340 -6.76 -1.38 8.22
N ALA A 341 -6.35 -0.44 9.08
CA ALA A 341 -7.28 0.42 9.82
C ALA A 341 -8.12 1.31 8.87
N GLN A 342 -7.48 1.99 7.92
CA GLN A 342 -8.15 2.83 6.93
C GLN A 342 -9.09 2.03 6.01
N LEU A 343 -8.66 0.83 5.60
CA LEU A 343 -9.51 -0.09 4.84
C LEU A 343 -10.72 -0.56 5.66
N ALA A 344 -10.53 -0.86 6.95
CA ALA A 344 -11.63 -1.27 7.83
C ALA A 344 -12.73 -0.19 7.88
N VAL A 345 -12.39 1.10 8.01
CA VAL A 345 -13.39 2.20 7.93
C VAL A 345 -14.16 2.14 6.63
N ALA A 346 -13.47 2.07 5.49
CA ALA A 346 -14.09 2.06 4.18
C ALA A 346 -15.05 0.87 4.00
N LEU A 347 -14.67 -0.30 4.50
CA LEU A 347 -15.47 -1.52 4.41
C LEU A 347 -16.70 -1.48 5.32
N GLU A 348 -16.56 -1.05 6.58
CA GLU A 348 -17.71 -0.92 7.49
C GLU A 348 -18.67 0.18 6.99
N ALA A 349 -18.16 1.28 6.45
CA ALA A 349 -18.98 2.34 5.84
C ALA A 349 -19.78 1.82 4.63
N ALA A 350 -19.14 1.02 3.77
CA ALA A 350 -19.80 0.37 2.63
C ALA A 350 -20.83 -0.69 3.07
N GLY A 351 -20.51 -1.49 4.09
CA GLY A 351 -21.37 -2.54 4.64
C GLY A 351 -22.63 -1.99 5.32
N ALA A 352 -22.49 -0.90 6.09
CA ALA A 352 -23.61 -0.20 6.70
C ALA A 352 -24.60 0.35 5.66
N GLU A 353 -24.14 0.65 4.44
CA GLU A 353 -25.02 1.05 3.34
C GLU A 353 -25.87 -0.11 2.79
N ALA A 354 -25.33 -1.33 2.79
CA ALA A 354 -26.01 -2.52 2.31
C ALA A 354 -27.09 -3.02 3.30
N GLY A 355 -26.80 -3.01 4.60
CA GLY A 355 -27.74 -3.43 5.66
C GLY A 355 -28.91 -2.47 5.92
N ARG A 356 -28.92 -1.28 5.29
CA ARG A 356 -30.00 -0.28 5.39
C ARG A 356 -31.00 -0.35 4.22
N ARG A 357 -30.87 -1.31 3.30
CA ARG A 357 -31.81 -1.52 2.18
C ARG A 357 -32.84 -2.58 2.55
#